data_AF-A0A0G0Z5C1-F1
#
_entry.id   AF-A0A0G0Z5C1-F1
#
_cell.length_a   1.000
_cell.length_b   1.000
_cell.length_c   1.000
_cell.angle_alpha   90.00
_cell.angle_beta   90.00
_cell.angle_gamma   90.00
#
_symmetry.space_group_name_H-M   'P 1'
#
loop_
_entity.id
_entity.type
_entity.pdbx_description
1 polymer ?
#
loop_
_entity_poly.entity_id
_entity_poly.type
_entity_poly.pdbx_seq_one_letter_code
_entity_poly.pdbx_strand_id
1 'polypeptide(L)'
;MRDQTSQEIIDTALRTGAKVAGPVPLPTDIEKTTVIRGPHIDKRGQETFEIRTHKRLIDINEPTPKTLDALSNLDLPAGVNIEIKM
;
A
#
# COMPACT_ATOMS: atom_id res chain seq x y z
N MET A 1 3.29 -8.54 -4.38
CA MET A 1 3.09 -8.35 -2.93
C MET A 1 1.93 -7.41 -2.67
N ARG A 2 2.03 -6.09 -2.90
CA ARG A 2 0.92 -5.15 -2.63
C ARG A 2 -0.43 -5.54 -3.26
N ASP A 3 -0.43 -5.94 -4.52
CA ASP A 3 -1.66 -6.25 -5.24
C ASP A 3 -2.29 -7.55 -4.73
N GLN A 4 -1.45 -8.52 -4.38
CA GLN A 4 -1.85 -9.78 -3.73
C GLN A 4 -2.49 -9.52 -2.36
N THR A 5 -1.84 -8.70 -1.52
CA THR A 5 -2.38 -8.33 -0.19
C THR A 5 -3.70 -7.57 -0.30
N SER A 6 -3.84 -6.69 -1.30
CA SER A 6 -5.12 -5.99 -1.54
C SER A 6 -6.25 -6.97 -1.84
N GLN A 7 -5.94 -8.03 -2.60
CA GLN A 7 -6.89 -9.05 -2.98
C GLN A 7 -7.27 -9.95 -1.78
N GLU A 8 -6.30 -10.34 -0.95
CA GLU A 8 -6.53 -11.10 0.28
C GLU A 8 -7.41 -10.36 1.30
N ILE A 9 -7.25 -9.04 1.40
CA ILE A 9 -8.10 -8.17 2.24
C ILE A 9 -9.54 -8.18 1.72
N ILE A 10 -9.73 -8.07 0.40
CA ILE A 10 -11.06 -8.08 -0.21
C ILE A 10 -11.74 -9.44 -0.02
N ASP A 11 -11.02 -10.54 -0.25
CA ASP A 11 -11.55 -11.89 -0.07
C ASP A 11 -11.99 -12.12 1.38
N THR A 12 -11.22 -11.59 2.34
CA THR A 12 -11.56 -11.65 3.76
C THR A 12 -12.79 -10.83 4.08
N ALA A 13 -12.90 -9.61 3.56
CA ALA A 13 -14.06 -8.74 3.76
C ALA A 13 -15.34 -9.35 3.13
N LEU A 14 -15.25 -9.92 1.92
CA LEU A 14 -16.35 -10.62 1.26
C LEU A 14 -16.83 -11.84 2.06
N ARG A 15 -15.89 -12.63 2.61
CA ARG A 15 -16.20 -13.79 3.46
C ARG A 15 -16.94 -13.41 4.74
N THR A 16 -16.68 -12.21 5.29
CA THR A 16 -17.43 -11.69 6.45
C THR A 16 -18.79 -11.08 6.10
N GLY A 17 -19.13 -10.99 4.81
CA GLY A 17 -20.42 -10.47 4.33
C GLY A 17 -20.47 -8.95 4.17
N ALA A 18 -19.33 -8.26 4.23
CA ALA A 18 -19.28 -6.81 4.00
C ALA A 18 -19.33 -6.50 2.50
N LYS A 19 -20.07 -5.44 2.11
CA LYS A 19 -20.00 -4.91 0.75
C LYS A 19 -18.78 -4.02 0.61
N VAL A 20 -17.88 -4.42 -0.28
CA VAL A 20 -16.60 -3.75 -0.52
C VAL A 20 -16.64 -3.09 -1.89
N ALA A 21 -16.24 -1.83 -1.99
CA ALA A 21 -15.84 -1.24 -3.26
C ALA A 21 -14.39 -1.63 -3.54
N GLY A 22 -14.15 -2.15 -4.75
CA GLY A 22 -12.87 -2.76 -5.13
C GLY A 22 -11.65 -1.87 -4.92
N PRO A 23 -10.43 -2.42 -5.01
CA PRO A 23 -9.22 -1.74 -4.59
C PRO A 23 -8.89 -0.64 -5.60
N VAL A 24 -9.25 0.60 -5.27
CA VAL A 24 -9.00 1.76 -6.12
C VAL A 24 -7.51 2.12 -6.04
N PRO A 25 -6.76 2.09 -7.15
CA PRO A 25 -5.38 2.54 -7.15
C PRO A 25 -5.36 4.06 -7.01
N LEU A 26 -4.76 4.55 -5.93
CA LEU A 26 -4.46 5.97 -5.79
C LEU A 26 -3.18 6.31 -6.55
N PRO A 27 -2.99 7.59 -6.93
CA PRO A 27 -1.73 8.06 -7.51
C PRO A 27 -0.54 7.59 -6.67
N THR A 28 0.50 7.09 -7.36
CA THR A 28 1.73 6.65 -6.71
C THR A 28 2.60 7.87 -6.49
N ASP A 29 3.00 8.09 -5.24
CA ASP A 29 3.95 9.16 -4.92
C ASP A 29 5.36 8.68 -5.29
N ILE A 30 6.09 9.50 -6.03
CA ILE A 30 7.42 9.18 -6.53
C ILE A 30 8.40 10.20 -5.96
N GLU A 31 9.20 9.78 -4.99
CA GLU A 31 10.29 10.58 -4.44
C GLU A 31 11.56 10.25 -5.21
N LYS A 32 12.16 11.25 -5.86
CA LYS A 32 13.37 11.09 -6.67
C LYS A 32 14.54 11.80 -6.01
N THR A 33 15.60 11.05 -5.75
CA THR A 33 16.83 11.58 -5.16
C THR A 33 17.99 11.25 -6.08
N THR A 34 18.76 12.27 -6.47
CA THR A 34 19.96 12.07 -7.31
C THR A 34 21.20 12.38 -6.49
N VAL A 35 22.12 11.43 -6.43
CA VAL A 35 23.39 11.54 -5.69
C VAL A 35 24.57 11.44 -6.65
N ILE A 36 25.68 12.05 -6.28
CA ILE A 36 26.94 11.91 -7.04
C ILE A 36 27.58 10.59 -6.63
N ARG A 37 28.01 9.77 -7.60
CA ARG A 37 28.69 8.49 -7.32
C ARG A 37 30.07 8.66 -6.69
N GLY A 38 30.81 9.65 -7.17
CA GLY A 38 32.19 9.89 -6.78
C GLY A 38 32.33 10.89 -5.62
N PRO A 39 33.36 10.75 -4.78
CA PRO A 39 33.63 11.73 -3.71
C PRO A 39 34.20 13.06 -4.23
N HIS A 40 34.70 13.14 -5.48
CA HIS A 40 35.35 14.35 -5.99
C HIS A 40 35.21 14.57 -7.52
N ILE A 41 35.05 15.85 -7.92
CA ILE A 41 35.10 16.44 -9.28
C ILE A 41 34.10 15.92 -10.33
N ASP A 42 33.73 14.64 -10.35
CA ASP A 42 32.85 14.10 -11.40
C ASP A 42 31.37 14.43 -11.16
N LYS A 43 30.94 15.58 -11.69
CA LYS A 43 29.53 16.02 -11.64
C LYS A 43 28.64 15.29 -12.65
N ARG A 44 29.19 14.61 -13.65
CA ARG A 44 28.38 13.88 -14.68
C ARG A 44 28.11 12.44 -14.27
N GLY A 45 28.93 11.86 -13.39
CA GLY A 45 28.70 10.56 -12.75
C GLY A 45 27.61 10.60 -11.66
N GLN A 46 26.39 11.01 -11.98
CA GLN A 46 25.25 10.99 -11.04
C GLN A 46 24.47 9.68 -11.13
N GLU A 47 23.92 9.25 -9.99
CA GLU A 47 22.97 8.15 -9.87
C GLU A 47 21.63 8.68 -9.37
N THR A 48 20.56 8.30 -10.04
CA THR A 48 19.20 8.64 -9.66
C THR A 48 18.54 7.44 -9.03
N PHE A 49 18.07 7.63 -7.80
CA PHE A 49 17.26 6.68 -7.05
C PHE A 49 15.84 7.20 -6.95
N GLU A 50 14.89 6.29 -6.85
CA GLU A 50 13.50 6.65 -6.56
C GLU A 50 12.87 5.70 -5.55
N ILE A 51 12.02 6.26 -4.71
CA ILE A 51 11.12 5.52 -3.82
C ILE A 51 9.71 5.72 -4.36
N ARG A 52 9.04 4.62 -4.70
CA ARG A 52 7.66 4.63 -5.18
C ARG A 52 6.73 4.16 -4.08
N THR A 53 5.94 5.08 -3.54
CA THR A 53 4.96 4.78 -2.50
C THR A 53 3.61 4.53 -3.14
N HIS A 54 3.18 3.30 -2.99
CA HIS A 54 2.13 2.69 -3.78
C HIS A 54 0.84 2.59 -2.95
N LYS A 55 -0.07 3.56 -3.05
CA LYS A 55 -1.31 3.62 -2.25
C LYS A 55 -2.48 2.90 -2.93
N ARG A 56 -3.33 2.26 -2.12
CA ARG A 56 -4.58 1.60 -2.54
C ARG A 56 -5.67 2.00 -1.55
N LEU A 57 -6.85 2.34 -2.05
CA LEU A 57 -8.04 2.62 -1.22
C LEU A 57 -9.01 1.45 -1.35
N ILE A 58 -9.49 0.95 -0.22
CA ILE A 58 -10.56 -0.04 -0.14
C ILE A 58 -11.67 0.61 0.68
N ASP A 59 -12.88 0.66 0.14
CA ASP A 59 -14.03 1.27 0.80
C ASP A 59 -15.04 0.19 1.22
N ILE A 60 -15.55 0.29 2.44
CA ILE A 60 -16.45 -0.70 3.05
C ILE A 60 -17.75 0.03 3.43
N ASN A 61 -18.82 -0.20 2.66
CA ASN A 61 -20.09 0.51 2.84
C ASN A 61 -20.88 0.06 4.07
N GLU A 62 -20.74 -1.20 4.49
CA GLU A 62 -21.46 -1.78 5.63
C GLU A 62 -20.46 -2.48 6.57
N PRO A 63 -19.84 -1.73 7.51
CA PRO A 63 -18.89 -2.32 8.45
C PRO A 63 -19.64 -3.16 9.49
N THR A 64 -19.39 -4.48 9.52
CA THR A 64 -19.82 -5.33 10.62
C THR A 64 -18.70 -5.45 11.67
N PRO A 65 -19.00 -5.61 12.97
CA PRO A 65 -17.97 -5.78 14.00
C PRO A 65 -17.05 -6.99 13.71
N LYS A 66 -17.61 -8.06 13.13
CA LYS A 66 -16.84 -9.24 12.68
C LYS A 66 -15.82 -8.91 11.59
N THR A 67 -16.12 -7.93 10.72
CA THR A 67 -15.21 -7.49 9.66
C THR A 67 -14.04 -6.69 10.23
N LEU A 68 -14.27 -5.83 11.22
CA LEU A 68 -13.21 -5.05 11.88
C LEU A 68 -12.20 -5.95 12.62
N ASP A 69 -12.71 -6.96 13.32
CA ASP A 69 -11.89 -7.94 14.03
C ASP A 69 -11.07 -8.80 13.05
N ALA A 70 -11.67 -9.19 11.91
CA ALA A 70 -11.00 -9.98 10.89
C ALA A 70 -9.88 -9.19 10.17
N LEU A 71 -10.07 -7.89 9.96
CA LEU A 71 -9.08 -7.02 9.33
C LEU A 71 -7.89 -6.71 10.25
N SER A 72 -8.15 -6.57 11.55
CA SER A 72 -7.10 -6.30 12.55
C SER A 72 -6.22 -7.51 12.85
N ASN A 73 -6.76 -8.72 12.69
CA ASN A 73 -6.05 -9.98 12.92
C ASN A 73 -5.45 -10.60 11.66
N LEU A 74 -5.48 -9.91 10.52
CA LEU A 74 -4.93 -10.44 9.27
C LEU A 74 -3.40 -10.38 9.31
N ASP A 75 -2.75 -11.51 9.00
CA ASP A 75 -1.30 -11.59 8.89
C ASP A 75 -0.81 -10.84 7.64
N LEU A 76 -0.47 -9.57 7.83
CA LEU A 76 0.02 -8.71 6.76
C LEU A 76 1.51 -8.93 6.57
N PRO A 77 1.98 -9.01 5.31
CA PRO A 77 3.38 -9.25 5.08
C PRO A 77 4.20 -7.98 5.38
N ALA A 78 5.42 -8.15 5.90
CA ALA A 78 6.26 -7.04 6.33
C ALA A 78 6.50 -6.04 5.18
N GLY A 79 6.09 -4.78 5.37
CA GLY A 79 6.21 -3.71 4.37
C GLY A 79 4.90 -3.13 3.82
N VAL A 80 3.75 -3.64 4.28
CA VAL A 80 2.43 -3.02 4.01
C VAL A 80 1.96 -2.27 5.27
N ASN A 81 1.61 -1.00 5.12
CA ASN A 81 1.00 -0.20 6.18
C ASN A 81 -0.50 -0.01 5.89
N ILE A 82 -1.34 -0.19 6.91
CA ILE A 82 -2.80 -0.01 6.84
C ILE A 82 -3.20 1.15 7.74
N GLU A 83 -4.00 2.06 7.20
CA GLU A 83 -4.63 3.15 7.94
C GLU A 83 -6.16 2.97 7.82
N ILE A 84 -6.84 2.78 8.95
CA ILE A 84 -8.30 2.67 9.01
C ILE A 84 -8.86 4.04 9.38
N LYS A 85 -9.68 4.62 8.52
CA LYS A 85 -10.47 5.82 8.81
C LYS A 85 -11.94 5.44 8.85
N MET A 86 -12.63 5.81 9.94
CA MET A 86 -14.09 5.72 10.08
C MET A 86 -14.75 6.99 9.59
#